data_AF-A0A960B9G9-F1
#
_entry.id   AF-A0A960B9G9-F1
#
_cell.length_a   1.000
_cell.length_b   1.000
_cell.length_c   1.000
_cell.angle_alpha   90.00
_cell.angle_beta   90.00
_cell.angle_gamma   90.00
#
_symmetry.space_group_name_H-M   'P 1'
#
loop_
_entity.id
_entity.type
_entity.pdbx_description
1 polymer ?
#
loop_
_entity_poly.entity_id
_entity_poly.type
_entity_poly.pdbx_seq_one_letter_code
_entity_poly.pdbx_strand_id
1 'polypeptide(L)'
;MGQLLGGDASPIKWAVQYLQAPVQDVLAAIRLARRDTKLEVGEPRPYPESLRTLLPFEAPCTRELVMACDGWTAYLNNFVNGGDATAIGPAIARIMGVRCVVAQHAPPARTRSCRNPALDPGPRR
;
A
#
# COMPACT_ATOMS: atom_id res chain seq x y z
N MET A 1 -9.91 -7.13 -16.56
CA MET A 1 -8.97 -7.34 -15.44
C MET A 1 -8.40 -5.99 -15.05
N GLY A 2 -8.66 -5.50 -13.84
CA GLY A 2 -8.20 -4.18 -13.37
C GLY A 2 -6.86 -4.29 -12.63
N GLN A 3 -5.88 -3.47 -13.00
CA GLN A 3 -4.57 -3.39 -12.34
C GLN A 3 -4.71 -2.77 -10.94
N LEU A 4 -4.21 -3.48 -9.92
CA LEU A 4 -4.21 -3.00 -8.54
C LEU A 4 -3.15 -1.89 -8.29
N LEU A 5 -2.03 -1.91 -9.02
CA LEU A 5 -0.90 -1.00 -8.86
C LEU A 5 -0.51 -0.32 -10.18
N GLY A 6 -0.20 0.97 -10.11
CA GLY A 6 0.48 1.72 -11.18
C GLY A 6 -0.36 2.15 -12.39
N GLY A 7 -1.66 1.88 -12.40
CA GLY A 7 -2.59 2.41 -13.42
C GLY A 7 -3.28 3.69 -12.97
N ASP A 8 -3.62 4.58 -13.91
CA ASP A 8 -4.35 5.84 -13.63
C ASP A 8 -5.72 5.61 -12.95
N ALA A 9 -6.24 4.38 -13.01
CA ALA A 9 -7.54 4.00 -12.45
C ALA A 9 -7.50 3.45 -11.01
N SER A 10 -6.33 3.11 -10.44
CA SER A 10 -6.24 2.60 -9.06
C SER A 10 -5.79 3.70 -8.11
N PRO A 11 -6.52 3.95 -7.00
CA PRO A 11 -6.07 4.92 -6.01
C PRO A 11 -4.80 4.42 -5.28
N ILE A 12 -4.52 3.13 -5.28
CA ILE A 12 -3.30 2.55 -4.69
C ILE A 12 -2.13 2.69 -5.66
N LYS A 13 -1.15 3.51 -5.29
CA LYS A 13 -0.03 3.86 -6.17
C LYS A 13 1.32 3.38 -5.68
N TRP A 14 1.48 3.11 -4.38
CA TRP A 14 2.79 2.78 -3.81
C TRP A 14 2.88 1.37 -3.26
N ALA A 15 2.07 0.99 -2.29
CA ALA A 15 2.34 -0.25 -1.54
C ALA A 15 1.08 -1.01 -1.13
N VAL A 16 1.18 -2.34 -1.19
CA VAL A 16 0.22 -3.30 -0.62
C VAL A 16 0.99 -4.35 0.16
N GLN A 17 0.48 -4.70 1.34
CA GLN A 17 1.08 -5.72 2.19
C GLN A 17 0.18 -6.96 2.20
N TYR A 18 0.73 -8.13 1.86
CA TYR A 18 0.00 -9.38 1.83
C TYR A 18 0.43 -10.27 2.98
N LEU A 19 -0.52 -10.68 3.82
CA LEU A 19 -0.30 -11.62 4.91
C LEU A 19 -0.91 -12.98 4.55
N GLN A 20 -0.18 -14.07 4.74
CA GLN A 20 -0.70 -15.41 4.47
C GLN A 20 -1.56 -15.92 5.64
N ALA A 21 -2.72 -15.30 5.82
CA ALA A 21 -3.70 -15.65 6.84
C ALA A 21 -5.11 -15.22 6.41
N PRO A 22 -6.17 -15.85 6.95
CA PRO A 22 -7.54 -15.39 6.77
C PRO A 22 -7.77 -13.95 7.25
N VAL A 23 -8.66 -13.23 6.56
CA VAL A 23 -8.94 -11.81 6.83
C VAL A 23 -9.40 -11.56 8.27
N GLN A 24 -10.16 -12.48 8.85
CA GLN A 24 -10.69 -12.37 10.22
C GLN A 24 -9.57 -12.45 11.26
N ASP A 25 -8.60 -13.33 11.06
CA ASP A 25 -7.47 -13.51 11.97
C ASP A 25 -6.54 -12.28 11.92
N VAL A 26 -6.32 -11.74 10.73
CA VAL A 26 -5.55 -10.50 10.53
C VAL A 26 -6.25 -9.32 11.20
N LEU A 27 -7.57 -9.17 11.03
CA LEU A 27 -8.36 -8.13 11.71
C LEU A 27 -8.30 -8.27 13.24
N ALA A 28 -8.42 -9.49 13.76
CA ALA A 28 -8.30 -9.75 15.19
C ALA A 28 -6.91 -9.38 15.72
N ALA A 29 -5.85 -9.73 14.99
CA ALA A 29 -4.48 -9.38 15.36
C ALA A 29 -4.23 -7.87 15.33
N ILE A 30 -4.76 -7.14 14.34
CA ILE A 30 -4.67 -5.67 14.28
C ILE A 30 -5.38 -5.04 15.48
N ARG A 31 -6.61 -5.47 15.78
CA ARG A 31 -7.38 -4.97 16.94
C ARG A 31 -6.64 -5.23 18.24
N LEU A 32 -6.04 -6.41 18.41
CA LEU A 32 -5.25 -6.74 19.59
C LEU A 32 -4.00 -5.86 19.71
N ALA A 33 -3.25 -5.67 18.63
CA ALA A 33 -2.06 -4.84 18.59
C ALA A 33 -2.36 -3.35 18.86
N ARG A 34 -3.60 -2.92 18.60
CA ARG A 34 -4.07 -1.54 18.78
C ARG A 34 -5.22 -1.43 19.78
N ARG A 35 -5.23 -2.28 20.82
CA ARG A 35 -6.29 -2.32 21.84
C ARG A 35 -6.58 -0.95 22.50
N ASP A 36 -5.56 -0.09 22.57
CA ASP A 36 -5.64 1.24 23.18
C ASP A 36 -6.01 2.34 22.17
N THR A 37 -6.25 1.97 20.91
CA THR A 37 -6.68 2.88 19.83
C THR A 37 -8.14 2.64 19.49
N LYS A 38 -8.95 3.70 19.44
CA LYS A 38 -10.33 3.61 18.96
C LYS A 38 -10.33 3.36 17.44
N LEU A 39 -10.66 2.12 17.04
CA LEU A 39 -10.83 1.73 15.64
C LEU A 39 -12.32 1.55 15.32
N GLU A 40 -12.78 2.21 14.27
CA GLU A 40 -14.13 2.02 13.73
C GLU A 40 -14.04 1.07 12.52
N VAL A 41 -14.77 -0.04 12.57
CA VAL A 41 -14.81 -1.01 11.47
C VAL A 41 -16.04 -0.74 10.64
N GLY A 42 -15.83 -0.35 9.39
CA GLY A 42 -16.90 -0.10 8.44
C GLY A 42 -17.48 -1.37 7.83
N GLU A 43 -18.63 -1.22 7.17
CA GLU A 43 -19.29 -2.30 6.43
C GLU A 43 -18.40 -2.82 5.27
N PRO A 44 -18.36 -4.15 5.03
CA PRO A 44 -17.66 -4.73 3.90
C PRO A 44 -18.17 -4.17 2.56
N ARG A 45 -17.26 -3.95 1.62
CA ARG A 45 -17.56 -3.49 0.25
C ARG A 45 -16.89 -4.37 -0.79
N PRO A 46 -17.51 -4.61 -1.95
CA PRO A 46 -16.90 -5.40 -3.01
C PRO A 46 -15.71 -4.66 -3.64
N TYR A 47 -14.79 -5.40 -4.23
CA TYR A 47 -13.76 -4.84 -5.10
C TYR A 47 -14.38 -4.43 -6.46
N PRO A 48 -14.00 -3.28 -7.06
CA PRO A 48 -13.00 -2.30 -6.61
C PRO A 48 -13.55 -1.17 -5.73
N GLU A 49 -14.84 -1.16 -5.39
CA GLU A 49 -15.47 -0.08 -4.62
C GLU A 49 -14.85 0.12 -3.24
N SER A 50 -14.40 -0.97 -2.61
CA SER A 50 -13.65 -0.94 -1.36
C SER A 50 -12.41 -0.06 -1.42
N LEU A 51 -11.74 0.09 -2.57
CA LEU A 51 -10.56 0.96 -2.68
C LEU A 51 -10.91 2.44 -2.46
N ARG A 52 -12.15 2.85 -2.74
CA ARG A 52 -12.59 4.25 -2.54
C ARG A 52 -12.70 4.62 -1.06
N THR A 53 -12.77 3.65 -0.15
CA THR A 53 -12.82 3.93 1.30
C THR A 53 -11.52 4.55 1.81
N LEU A 54 -10.41 4.34 1.09
CA LEU A 54 -9.10 4.91 1.40
C LEU A 54 -8.95 6.37 0.97
N LEU A 55 -9.96 7.02 0.37
CA LEU A 55 -9.88 8.44 0.03
C LEU A 55 -10.45 9.32 1.15
N PRO A 56 -9.83 10.46 1.49
CA PRO A 56 -8.66 11.06 0.85
C PRO A 56 -7.33 10.40 1.29
N PHE A 57 -6.29 10.55 0.46
CA PHE A 57 -4.92 10.18 0.83
C PHE A 57 -4.25 11.31 1.62
N GLU A 58 -3.68 10.97 2.77
CA GLU A 58 -3.23 11.96 3.76
C GLU A 58 -2.11 11.43 4.66
N ALA A 59 -1.47 12.36 5.38
CA ALA A 59 -0.44 12.08 6.38
C ALA A 59 -0.71 12.98 7.60
N PRO A 60 -0.92 12.42 8.80
CA PRO A 60 -0.90 10.99 9.14
C PRO A 60 -2.06 10.20 8.52
N CYS A 61 -1.88 8.90 8.24
CA CYS A 61 -2.94 8.05 7.72
C CYS A 61 -4.05 7.85 8.76
N THR A 62 -5.31 7.88 8.32
CA THR A 62 -6.49 7.70 9.19
C THR A 62 -7.36 6.51 8.79
N ARG A 63 -7.13 5.93 7.61
CA ARG A 63 -7.94 4.85 7.05
C ARG A 63 -7.10 3.69 6.59
N GLU A 64 -7.66 2.51 6.80
CA GLU A 64 -7.06 1.23 6.47
C GLU A 64 -8.11 0.34 5.78
N LEU A 65 -7.62 -0.54 4.92
CA LEU A 65 -8.42 -1.52 4.22
C LEU A 65 -7.75 -2.87 4.35
N VAL A 66 -8.54 -3.85 4.82
CA VAL A 66 -8.14 -5.24 4.95
C VAL A 66 -9.08 -6.06 4.06
N MET A 67 -8.53 -6.84 3.14
CA MET A 67 -9.30 -7.54 2.11
C MET A 67 -8.82 -8.98 1.94
N ALA A 68 -9.76 -9.92 1.81
CA ALA A 68 -9.44 -11.30 1.51
C ALA A 68 -8.94 -11.47 0.07
N CYS A 69 -7.91 -12.28 -0.14
CA CYS A 69 -7.30 -12.60 -1.42
C CYS A 69 -6.84 -14.07 -1.42
N ASP A 70 -7.68 -15.01 -1.84
CA ASP A 70 -7.39 -16.46 -1.96
C ASP A 70 -6.20 -17.00 -1.12
N GLY A 71 -6.46 -17.34 0.15
CA GLY A 71 -5.43 -17.84 1.09
C GLY A 71 -4.50 -16.76 1.67
N TRP A 72 -4.65 -15.51 1.23
CA TRP A 72 -3.95 -14.32 1.70
C TRP A 72 -4.93 -13.21 2.11
N THR A 73 -4.40 -12.22 2.81
CA THR A 73 -5.07 -10.98 3.16
C THR A 73 -4.23 -9.80 2.69
N ALA A 74 -4.83 -8.93 1.88
CA ALA A 74 -4.22 -7.65 1.51
C ALA A 74 -4.54 -6.60 2.57
N TYR A 75 -3.51 -5.88 3.01
CA TYR A 75 -3.57 -4.74 3.91
C TYR A 75 -3.09 -3.49 3.16
N LEU A 76 -3.88 -2.42 3.26
CA LEU A 76 -3.64 -1.13 2.64
C LEU A 76 -3.98 -0.01 3.62
N ASN A 77 -3.40 1.17 3.43
CA ASN A 77 -3.77 2.38 4.16
C ASN A 77 -3.84 3.60 3.23
N ASN A 78 -4.39 4.70 3.74
CA ASN A 78 -4.55 5.93 3.00
C ASN A 78 -3.36 6.89 3.08
N PHE A 79 -2.13 6.40 3.21
CA PHE A 79 -0.98 7.30 3.22
C PHE A 79 -0.85 8.06 1.88
N VAL A 80 -0.33 9.30 1.91
CA VAL A 80 -0.31 10.28 0.79
C VAL A 80 0.08 9.74 -0.58
N ASN A 81 0.92 8.72 -0.62
CA ASN A 81 1.46 8.12 -1.85
C ASN A 81 0.65 6.90 -2.32
N GLY A 82 -0.51 6.62 -1.73
CA GLY A 82 -1.35 5.46 -2.05
C GLY A 82 -0.78 4.17 -1.45
N GLY A 83 -0.57 4.17 -0.14
CA GLY A 83 -0.04 3.07 0.67
C GLY A 83 1.27 3.42 1.38
N ASP A 84 1.61 2.65 2.42
CA ASP A 84 2.88 2.72 3.15
C ASP A 84 3.45 1.31 3.30
N ALA A 85 4.67 1.11 2.81
CA ALA A 85 5.35 -0.18 2.85
C ALA A 85 5.88 -0.56 4.24
N THR A 86 5.94 0.42 5.16
CA THR A 86 6.36 0.25 6.54
C THR A 86 5.18 0.17 7.52
N ALA A 87 3.94 0.20 7.02
CA ALA A 87 2.74 0.05 7.82
C ALA A 87 2.68 -1.31 8.54
N ILE A 88 1.61 -1.57 9.29
CA ILE A 88 1.60 -2.58 10.37
C ILE A 88 1.75 -4.06 9.93
N GLY A 89 1.56 -4.40 8.66
CA GLY A 89 1.50 -5.79 8.19
C GLY A 89 2.71 -6.66 8.53
N PRO A 90 3.98 -6.25 8.30
CA PRO A 90 5.14 -6.98 8.78
C PRO A 90 5.15 -7.25 10.29
N ALA A 91 4.69 -6.29 11.11
CA ALA A 91 4.60 -6.49 12.55
C ALA A 91 3.50 -7.51 12.91
N ILE A 92 2.33 -7.43 12.27
CA ILE A 92 1.24 -8.40 12.44
C ILE A 92 1.67 -9.80 12.02
N ALA A 93 2.34 -9.92 10.87
CA ALA A 93 2.84 -11.21 10.40
C ALA A 93 3.82 -11.86 11.39
N ARG A 94 4.69 -11.05 12.02
CA ARG A 94 5.58 -11.50 13.09
C ARG A 94 4.81 -11.98 14.33
N ILE A 95 3.78 -11.24 14.75
CA ILE A 95 2.92 -11.60 15.90
C ILE A 95 2.20 -12.93 15.64
N MET A 96 1.67 -13.11 14.43
CA MET A 96 0.91 -14.30 14.05
C MET A 96 1.79 -15.49 13.64
N GLY A 97 3.09 -15.29 13.41
CA GLY A 97 3.99 -16.33 12.90
C GLY A 97 3.71 -16.73 11.44
N VAL A 98 3.26 -15.80 10.60
CA VAL A 98 2.88 -16.06 9.19
C VAL A 98 3.80 -15.33 8.19
N ARG A 99 3.72 -15.71 6.91
CA ARG A 99 4.45 -15.03 5.83
C ARG A 99 3.85 -13.66 5.51
N CYS A 100 4.71 -12.69 5.20
CA CYS A 100 4.35 -11.37 4.71
C CYS A 100 5.10 -11.06 3.41
N VAL A 101 4.38 -10.54 2.42
CA VAL A 101 4.96 -10.02 1.17
C VAL A 101 4.54 -8.56 1.03
N VAL A 102 5.50 -7.65 0.93
CA VAL A 102 5.24 -6.24 0.67
C VAL A 102 5.48 -6.00 -0.82
N ALA A 103 4.41 -5.75 -1.57
CA ALA A 103 4.48 -5.37 -2.96
C ALA A 103 4.55 -3.85 -3.07
N GLN A 104 5.63 -3.34 -3.64
CA GLN A 104 5.83 -1.91 -3.86
C GLN A 104 5.91 -1.59 -5.36
N HIS A 105 5.21 -0.54 -5.76
CA HIS A 105 5.41 0.11 -7.05
C HIS A 105 6.21 1.39 -6.79
N ALA A 106 7.50 1.34 -7.10
CA ALA A 106 8.35 2.53 -7.20
C ALA A 106 8.65 2.74 -8.68
N PRO A 107 7.94 3.64 -9.39
CA PRO A 107 8.37 3.99 -10.74
C PRO A 107 9.80 4.51 -10.63
N PRO A 108 10.72 4.09 -11.54
CA PRO A 108 12.07 4.64 -11.54
C PRO A 108 11.93 6.16 -11.53
N ALA A 109 12.59 6.81 -10.56
CA ALA A 109 12.63 8.26 -10.50
C ALA A 109 12.91 8.71 -11.93
N ARG A 110 12.05 9.58 -12.50
CA ARG A 110 12.40 10.22 -13.76
C ARG A 110 13.76 10.84 -13.50
N THR A 111 14.81 10.21 -14.01
CA THR A 111 16.04 10.90 -14.32
C THR A 111 15.58 11.94 -15.33
N ARG A 112 15.22 13.13 -14.85
CA ARG A 112 15.56 14.31 -15.61
C ARG A 112 17.04 14.11 -15.84
N SER A 113 17.41 13.68 -17.05
CA SER A 113 18.78 13.80 -17.48
C SER A 113 19.06 15.29 -17.29
N CYS A 114 19.75 15.66 -16.21
CA CYS A 114 20.52 16.87 -16.23
C CYS A 114 21.50 16.61 -17.37
N ARG A 115 21.14 17.03 -18.59
CA ARG A 115 22.13 17.18 -19.65
C ARG A 115 23.12 18.16 -19.06
N ASN A 116 24.27 17.64 -18.66
CA ASN A 116 25.37 18.45 -18.20
C ASN A 116 25.86 19.21 -19.45
N PRO A 117 25.64 20.54 -19.57
CA PRO A 117 26.05 21.27 -20.77
C PRO A 117 27.58 21.25 -20.96
N ALA A 118 28.32 20.86 -19.93
CA ALA A 118 29.79 20.79 -19.94
C ALA A 118 30.37 19.58 -20.70
N LEU A 119 29.56 18.66 -21.22
CA LEU A 119 30.02 17.46 -21.93
C LEU A 119 29.62 17.39 -23.42
N ASP A 120 29.10 18.49 -23.98
CA ASP A 120 28.82 18.59 -25.42
C ASP A 120 29.88 19.51 -26.06
N PRO A 121 31.05 18.98 -26.47
CA PRO A 121 31.97 19.76 -27.28
C PRO A 121 31.33 19.86 -28.66
N GLY A 122 30.61 20.96 -28.89
CA GLY A 122 30.02 21.27 -30.20
C GLY A 122 31.03 21.07 -31.34
N PRO A 123 30.55 20.87 -32.57
CA PRO A 123 31.41 20.48 -33.68
C PRO A 123 32.51 21.53 -33.88
N ARG A 124 33.76 21.09 -33.72
CA ARG A 124 34.92 21.92 -34.07
C ARG A 124 34.84 22.18 -35.58
N ARG A 125 34.75 23.46 -35.93
CA ARG A 125 34.90 23.94 -37.31
C ARG A 125 36.35 23.80 -37.77
#